data_AF-A0A7W8PLA3-F1
#
_entry.id   AF-A0A7W8PLA3-F1
#
_cell.length_a   1.000
_cell.length_b   1.000
_cell.length_c   1.000
_cell.angle_alpha   90.00
_cell.angle_beta   90.00
_cell.angle_gamma   90.00
#
_symmetry.space_group_name_H-M   'P 1'
#
loop_
_entity.id
_entity.type
_entity.pdbx_description
1 polymer ?
#
loop_
_entity_poly.entity_id
_entity_poly.type
_entity_poly.pdbx_seq_one_letter_code
_entity_poly.pdbx_strand_id
1 'polypeptide(L)'
;MTFAPCIVIPIYNHKDAIGASVAHLAVHGLPIFVVDDGSDAPTQRVLAALALQYAQQMTLLRLPANGGKGAAVMSGLRAARAAGYTHALQIDADGQHDATDVPRFIDAARAEPGAVILGRPVYDDSVPKARLYGRYLTHVWVWIETLSLTIRDSMCGFRLYPLALACELIDSVRLPTRMDFDIEILVRLYWRRAAFRSIPTRVTYAADGVSHFDVLWDNVRISRSHTRLVFGMLWRLPMLLAHKLMPRRGALADAADEPRPEAWWRIAERGSRLGMSLLALSCKLFGRRFTALWLHPVVAYFLLTGRAARAASDNYFAHLSAVAPSADTPRPGWLSAYRHMLAFAQSGFDKLAAWTGRVDDTDVTFDDPAAFEALIASGKGALVIGAHLGNLEMMRALAIRGEHAKVTAVVYTGHARRFNEVLASSNRDFARHLLEVGDFGPETAVLMQQRIDAGELLVIVGDRVPAREAGRTTDAQFLGASAPFAQGPYVLAHALGCPVYLFFCLKEHDGYRMYFEPFAERIELPRRERAQHLAAWAQRYALRLEHYCRKAPYQWFNFFDFWASPERGANGRP
;
A
#
# COMPACT_ATOMS: atom_id res chain seq x y z
N MET A 1 -36.96 0.66 -7.16
CA MET A 1 -37.26 -0.59 -6.44
C MET A 1 -36.87 -0.40 -4.99
N THR A 2 -37.73 -0.79 -4.06
CA THR A 2 -37.46 -0.72 -2.61
C THR A 2 -36.34 -1.69 -2.26
N PHE A 3 -35.38 -1.26 -1.44
CA PHE A 3 -34.27 -2.09 -1.00
C PHE A 3 -34.79 -3.28 -0.16
N ALA A 4 -34.65 -4.48 -0.69
CA ALA A 4 -35.09 -5.74 -0.09
C ALA A 4 -33.93 -6.75 -0.14
N PRO A 5 -33.13 -6.86 0.94
CA PRO A 5 -32.03 -7.82 1.03
C PRO A 5 -32.48 -9.19 1.58
N CYS A 6 -31.77 -10.24 1.20
CA CYS A 6 -31.91 -11.59 1.76
C CYS A 6 -30.53 -12.23 2.00
N ILE A 7 -30.50 -13.40 2.61
CA ILE A 7 -29.30 -14.20 2.85
C ILE A 7 -29.35 -15.45 1.97
N VAL A 8 -28.22 -15.88 1.42
CA VAL A 8 -28.06 -17.12 0.65
C VAL A 8 -26.94 -17.95 1.27
N ILE A 9 -27.25 -19.18 1.66
CA ILE A 9 -26.34 -20.11 2.35
C ILE A 9 -26.20 -21.38 1.50
N PRO A 10 -25.08 -21.57 0.77
CA PRO A 10 -24.80 -22.85 0.14
C PRO A 10 -24.35 -23.88 1.19
N ILE A 11 -24.84 -25.12 1.09
CA ILE A 11 -24.44 -26.22 1.98
C ILE A 11 -24.19 -27.52 1.21
N TYR A 12 -23.11 -28.20 1.60
CA TYR A 12 -22.84 -29.60 1.25
C TYR A 12 -22.27 -30.33 2.47
N ASN A 13 -22.99 -31.30 3.02
CA ASN A 13 -22.54 -32.18 4.12
C ASN A 13 -22.06 -31.50 5.43
N HIS A 14 -22.53 -30.28 5.74
CA HIS A 14 -22.22 -29.57 6.99
C HIS A 14 -23.35 -29.64 8.03
N LYS A 15 -23.84 -30.85 8.32
CA LYS A 15 -24.99 -31.09 9.23
C LYS A 15 -24.79 -30.49 10.64
N ASP A 16 -23.56 -30.49 11.15
CA ASP A 16 -23.27 -30.09 12.54
C ASP A 16 -23.19 -28.56 12.69
N ALA A 17 -22.80 -27.84 11.64
CA ALA A 17 -22.63 -26.38 11.68
C ALA A 17 -23.89 -25.60 11.26
N ILE A 18 -24.70 -26.13 10.33
CA ILE A 18 -25.79 -25.37 9.71
C ILE A 18 -26.86 -24.90 10.70
N GLY A 19 -27.18 -25.69 11.73
CA GLY A 19 -28.18 -25.32 12.73
C GLY A 19 -27.81 -24.05 13.48
N ALA A 20 -26.56 -23.98 13.95
CA ALA A 20 -26.03 -22.80 14.63
C ALA A 20 -25.93 -21.59 13.68
N SER A 21 -25.44 -21.82 12.45
CA SER A 21 -25.36 -20.77 11.42
C SER A 21 -26.72 -20.15 11.11
N VAL A 22 -27.77 -20.95 10.92
CA VAL A 22 -29.14 -20.45 10.68
C VAL A 22 -29.68 -19.71 11.90
N ALA A 23 -29.48 -20.25 13.11
CA ALA A 23 -29.94 -19.59 14.34
C ALA A 23 -29.29 -18.20 14.53
N HIS A 24 -27.98 -18.08 14.31
CA HIS A 24 -27.27 -16.81 14.41
C HIS A 24 -27.67 -15.80 13.33
N LEU A 25 -28.15 -16.25 12.17
CA LEU A 25 -28.57 -15.38 11.07
C LEU A 25 -30.05 -15.00 11.17
N ALA A 26 -30.89 -15.87 11.72
CA ALA A 26 -32.32 -15.66 11.85
C ALA A 26 -32.65 -14.41 12.68
N VAL A 27 -31.84 -14.10 13.70
CA VAL A 27 -32.01 -12.91 14.58
C VAL A 27 -32.02 -11.58 13.82
N HIS A 28 -31.47 -11.53 12.60
CA HIS A 28 -31.45 -10.31 11.79
C HIS A 28 -32.77 -10.06 11.03
N GLY A 29 -33.75 -10.97 11.11
CA GLY A 29 -35.06 -10.81 10.49
C GLY A 29 -35.05 -10.80 8.96
N LEU A 30 -33.94 -11.20 8.33
CA LEU A 30 -33.82 -11.28 6.87
C LEU A 30 -34.30 -12.63 6.35
N PRO A 31 -34.93 -12.70 5.16
CA PRO A 31 -35.23 -13.96 4.51
C PRO A 31 -33.96 -14.74 4.18
N ILE A 32 -33.97 -16.05 4.41
CA ILE A 32 -32.82 -16.94 4.28
C ILE A 32 -33.12 -17.99 3.21
N PHE A 33 -32.27 -18.08 2.20
CA PHE A 33 -32.28 -19.15 1.21
C PHE A 33 -31.15 -20.13 1.53
N VAL A 34 -31.48 -21.33 1.98
CA VAL A 34 -30.50 -22.41 2.12
C VAL A 34 -30.51 -23.25 0.86
N VAL A 35 -29.35 -23.41 0.23
CA VAL A 35 -29.20 -24.18 -1.01
C VAL A 35 -28.40 -25.44 -0.73
N ASP A 36 -29.10 -26.57 -0.70
CA ASP A 36 -28.53 -27.90 -0.55
C ASP A 36 -27.96 -28.39 -1.88
N ASP A 37 -26.64 -28.49 -1.96
CA ASP A 37 -25.88 -28.95 -3.14
C ASP A 37 -25.79 -30.49 -3.18
N GLY A 38 -26.92 -31.17 -3.00
CA GLY A 38 -27.00 -32.63 -3.01
C GLY A 38 -26.30 -33.29 -1.82
N SER A 39 -26.52 -32.79 -0.59
CA SER A 39 -25.98 -33.38 0.63
C SER A 39 -26.53 -34.78 0.93
N ASP A 40 -25.88 -35.49 1.85
CA ASP A 40 -26.28 -36.81 2.32
C ASP A 40 -27.63 -36.82 3.08
N ALA A 41 -28.21 -38.00 3.24
CA ALA A 41 -29.50 -38.16 3.91
C ALA A 41 -29.52 -37.62 5.37
N PRO A 42 -28.47 -37.79 6.20
CA PRO A 42 -28.38 -37.12 7.50
C PRO A 42 -28.50 -35.60 7.42
N THR A 43 -27.75 -34.94 6.53
CA THR A 43 -27.79 -33.49 6.36
C THR A 43 -29.16 -33.03 5.88
N GLN A 44 -29.76 -33.74 4.92
CA GLN A 44 -31.09 -33.43 4.41
C GLN A 44 -32.19 -33.49 5.49
N ARG A 45 -32.08 -34.40 6.46
CA ARG A 45 -33.02 -34.46 7.61
C ARG A 45 -32.90 -33.22 8.49
N VAL A 46 -31.67 -32.78 8.78
CA VAL A 46 -31.43 -31.55 9.55
C VAL A 46 -31.99 -30.33 8.81
N LEU A 47 -31.73 -30.24 7.50
CA LEU A 47 -32.26 -29.14 6.67
C LEU A 47 -33.79 -29.13 6.60
N ALA A 48 -34.44 -30.30 6.55
CA ALA A 48 -35.90 -30.40 6.59
C ALA A 48 -36.47 -29.92 7.93
N ALA A 49 -35.84 -30.29 9.05
CA ALA A 49 -36.24 -29.82 10.38
C ALA A 49 -36.08 -28.30 10.53
N LEU A 50 -34.96 -27.74 10.06
CA LEU A 50 -34.73 -26.29 10.06
C LEU A 50 -35.73 -25.54 9.18
N ALA A 51 -36.09 -26.08 8.02
CA ALA A 51 -37.10 -25.48 7.14
C ALA A 51 -38.49 -25.42 7.81
N LEU A 52 -38.84 -26.41 8.64
CA LEU A 52 -40.07 -26.39 9.43
C LEU A 52 -39.97 -25.39 10.60
N GLN A 53 -38.85 -25.39 11.31
CA GLN A 53 -38.61 -24.51 12.46
C GLN A 53 -38.63 -23.02 12.06
N TYR A 54 -38.06 -22.69 10.91
CA TYR A 54 -37.94 -21.32 10.40
C TYR A 54 -38.85 -21.08 9.19
N ALA A 55 -40.02 -21.74 9.10
CA ALA A 55 -40.88 -21.72 7.92
C ALA A 55 -41.31 -20.32 7.42
N GLN A 56 -41.32 -19.31 8.30
CA GLN A 56 -41.66 -17.92 7.96
C GLN A 56 -40.48 -17.12 7.39
N GLN A 57 -39.25 -17.62 7.54
CA GLN A 57 -38.03 -16.88 7.23
C GLN A 57 -37.08 -17.65 6.30
N MET A 58 -37.10 -18.98 6.33
CA MET A 58 -36.18 -19.85 5.59
C MET A 58 -36.87 -20.54 4.42
N THR A 59 -36.27 -20.42 3.23
CA THR A 59 -36.61 -21.19 2.03
C THR A 59 -35.50 -22.20 1.75
N LEU A 60 -35.85 -23.48 1.65
CA LEU A 60 -34.91 -24.56 1.32
C LEU A 60 -34.98 -24.89 -0.18
N LEU A 61 -33.84 -24.77 -0.87
CA LEU A 61 -33.67 -25.16 -2.27
C LEU A 61 -32.78 -26.41 -2.32
N ARG A 62 -33.22 -27.46 -3.00
CA ARG A 62 -32.46 -28.70 -3.15
C ARG A 62 -32.03 -28.92 -4.59
N LEU A 63 -30.73 -29.06 -4.79
CA LEU A 63 -30.16 -29.46 -6.07
C LEU A 63 -30.14 -30.99 -6.17
N PRO A 64 -30.36 -31.57 -7.37
CA PRO A 64 -30.48 -33.01 -7.55
C PRO A 64 -29.17 -33.77 -7.31
N ALA A 65 -28.03 -33.12 -7.48
CA ALA A 65 -26.70 -33.68 -7.26
C ALA A 65 -25.70 -32.56 -6.96
N ASN A 66 -24.56 -32.91 -6.35
CA ASN A 66 -23.48 -31.97 -6.07
C ASN A 66 -22.88 -31.39 -7.37
N GLY A 67 -23.12 -30.09 -7.58
CA GLY A 67 -22.53 -29.31 -8.66
C GLY A 67 -21.33 -28.46 -8.22
N GLY A 68 -21.15 -28.31 -6.91
CA GLY A 68 -20.15 -27.47 -6.25
C GLY A 68 -20.73 -26.16 -5.70
N LYS A 69 -19.96 -25.53 -4.81
CA LYS A 69 -20.31 -24.26 -4.14
C LYS A 69 -20.85 -23.19 -5.10
N GLY A 70 -20.18 -22.96 -6.22
CA GLY A 70 -20.61 -21.99 -7.22
C GLY A 70 -21.98 -22.32 -7.84
N ALA A 71 -22.27 -23.59 -8.10
CA ALA A 71 -23.59 -24.02 -8.58
C ALA A 71 -24.69 -23.73 -7.56
N ALA A 72 -24.44 -24.01 -6.27
CA ALA A 72 -25.35 -23.72 -5.18
C ALA A 72 -25.60 -22.21 -5.02
N VAL A 73 -24.52 -21.41 -4.98
CA VAL A 73 -24.63 -19.94 -4.88
C VAL A 73 -25.39 -19.36 -6.07
N MET A 74 -25.04 -19.72 -7.31
CA MET A 74 -25.75 -19.21 -8.48
C MET A 74 -27.25 -19.56 -8.47
N SER A 75 -27.60 -20.77 -8.02
CA SER A 75 -29.00 -21.19 -7.91
C SER A 75 -29.74 -20.39 -6.84
N GLY A 76 -29.11 -20.15 -5.68
CA GLY A 76 -29.67 -19.31 -4.61
C GLY A 76 -29.86 -17.86 -5.03
N LEU A 77 -28.88 -17.25 -5.71
CA LEU A 77 -28.99 -15.88 -6.22
C LEU A 77 -30.13 -15.75 -7.25
N ARG A 78 -30.27 -16.71 -8.17
CA ARG A 78 -31.39 -16.72 -9.14
C ARG A 78 -32.74 -16.86 -8.45
N ALA A 79 -32.87 -17.77 -7.49
CA ALA A 79 -34.11 -17.97 -6.75
C ALA A 79 -34.50 -16.73 -5.93
N ALA A 80 -33.54 -16.11 -5.25
CA ALA A 80 -33.75 -14.85 -4.54
C ALA A 80 -34.21 -13.73 -5.50
N ARG A 81 -33.59 -13.63 -6.68
CA ARG A 81 -33.98 -12.64 -7.69
C ARG A 81 -35.40 -12.89 -8.20
N ALA A 82 -35.76 -14.15 -8.46
CA ALA A 82 -37.10 -14.55 -8.91
C ALA A 82 -38.17 -14.28 -7.84
N ALA A 83 -37.82 -14.42 -6.55
CA ALA A 83 -38.68 -14.08 -5.42
C ALA A 83 -38.81 -12.56 -5.17
N GLY A 84 -38.22 -11.70 -6.01
CA GLY A 84 -38.36 -10.25 -5.94
C GLY A 84 -37.33 -9.53 -5.07
N TYR A 85 -36.32 -10.22 -4.53
CA TYR A 85 -35.27 -9.58 -3.75
C TYR A 85 -34.33 -8.75 -4.64
N THR A 86 -33.76 -7.71 -4.03
CA THR A 86 -32.85 -6.77 -4.71
C THR A 86 -31.39 -7.09 -4.45
N HIS A 87 -31.07 -7.62 -3.28
CA HIS A 87 -29.71 -7.90 -2.83
C HIS A 87 -29.66 -9.25 -2.11
N ALA A 88 -28.54 -9.95 -2.22
CA ALA A 88 -28.33 -11.21 -1.51
C ALA A 88 -26.95 -11.24 -0.86
N LEU A 89 -26.94 -11.50 0.45
CA LEU A 89 -25.74 -11.77 1.23
C LEU A 89 -25.41 -13.26 1.18
N GLN A 90 -24.36 -13.62 0.44
CA GLN A 90 -23.74 -14.94 0.49
C GLN A 90 -22.98 -15.08 1.83
N ILE A 91 -23.21 -16.19 2.53
CA ILE A 91 -22.44 -16.60 3.70
C ILE A 91 -22.32 -18.13 3.72
N ASP A 92 -21.13 -18.65 4.03
CA ASP A 92 -20.87 -20.10 4.05
C ASP A 92 -21.50 -20.76 5.28
N ALA A 93 -21.93 -22.03 5.14
CA ALA A 93 -22.63 -22.78 6.19
C ALA A 93 -21.73 -23.23 7.37
N ASP A 94 -20.42 -23.06 7.26
CA ASP A 94 -19.40 -23.61 8.18
C ASP A 94 -19.23 -22.83 9.49
N GLY A 95 -19.91 -21.69 9.65
CA GLY A 95 -19.87 -20.88 10.85
C GLY A 95 -18.57 -20.10 11.07
N GLN A 96 -17.68 -20.00 10.06
CA GLN A 96 -16.41 -19.28 10.19
C GLN A 96 -16.58 -17.75 10.19
N HIS A 97 -17.73 -17.24 9.79
CA HIS A 97 -18.00 -15.80 9.64
C HIS A 97 -18.84 -15.28 10.82
N ASP A 98 -18.47 -14.11 11.34
CA ASP A 98 -19.19 -13.46 12.42
C ASP A 98 -20.53 -12.87 11.91
N ALA A 99 -21.65 -13.47 12.34
CA ALA A 99 -22.99 -13.01 11.96
C ALA A 99 -23.27 -11.57 12.43
N THR A 100 -22.57 -11.07 13.45
CA THR A 100 -22.73 -9.68 13.91
C THR A 100 -22.31 -8.63 12.88
N ASP A 101 -21.58 -9.03 11.83
CA ASP A 101 -21.24 -8.14 10.72
C ASP A 101 -22.39 -7.99 9.69
N VAL A 102 -23.45 -8.80 9.73
CA VAL A 102 -24.58 -8.75 8.78
C VAL A 102 -25.18 -7.34 8.66
N PRO A 103 -25.55 -6.63 9.75
CA PRO A 103 -26.10 -5.28 9.65
C PRO A 103 -25.19 -4.30 8.89
N ARG A 104 -23.86 -4.39 9.10
CA ARG A 104 -22.88 -3.53 8.42
C ARG A 104 -22.88 -3.73 6.90
N PHE A 105 -23.07 -4.97 6.44
CA PHE A 105 -23.18 -5.27 5.01
C PHE A 105 -24.48 -4.74 4.41
N ILE A 106 -25.59 -4.91 5.14
CA ILE A 106 -26.89 -4.39 4.73
C ILE A 106 -26.87 -2.86 4.62
N ASP A 107 -26.30 -2.18 5.61
CA ASP A 107 -26.20 -0.72 5.61
C ASP A 107 -25.31 -0.20 4.47
N ALA A 108 -24.18 -0.86 4.23
CA ALA A 108 -23.31 -0.50 3.11
C ALA A 108 -23.98 -0.71 1.76
N ALA A 109 -24.73 -1.80 1.59
CA ALA A 109 -25.50 -2.05 0.37
C ALA A 109 -26.69 -1.10 0.20
N ARG A 110 -27.28 -0.64 1.31
CA ARG A 110 -28.33 0.38 1.27
C ARG A 110 -27.76 1.74 0.84
N ALA A 111 -26.59 2.10 1.34
CA ALA A 111 -25.89 3.33 0.97
C ALA A 111 -25.39 3.30 -0.49
N GLU A 112 -24.93 2.14 -0.97
CA GLU A 112 -24.42 1.94 -2.33
C GLU A 112 -25.12 0.74 -3.04
N PRO A 113 -26.38 0.88 -3.48
CA PRO A 113 -27.16 -0.24 -4.05
C PRO A 113 -26.59 -0.85 -5.34
N GLY A 114 -25.67 -0.15 -6.00
CA GLY A 114 -24.97 -0.63 -7.19
C GLY A 114 -23.67 -1.38 -6.91
N ALA A 115 -23.20 -1.41 -5.66
CA ALA A 115 -21.91 -1.97 -5.28
C ALA A 115 -22.02 -3.41 -4.77
N VAL A 116 -20.99 -4.20 -5.10
CA VAL A 116 -20.74 -5.50 -4.46
C VAL A 116 -20.00 -5.24 -3.16
N ILE A 117 -20.57 -5.68 -2.03
CA ILE A 117 -19.94 -5.53 -0.71
C ILE A 117 -19.16 -6.79 -0.39
N LEU A 118 -17.88 -6.65 -0.07
CA LEU A 118 -16.95 -7.76 0.17
C LEU A 118 -16.45 -7.77 1.60
N GLY A 119 -16.49 -8.93 2.24
CA GLY A 119 -15.75 -9.19 3.47
C GLY A 119 -14.25 -9.23 3.22
N ARG A 120 -13.50 -8.47 4.01
CA ARG A 120 -12.06 -8.55 4.09
C ARG A 120 -11.72 -9.20 5.44
N PRO A 121 -11.24 -10.45 5.45
CA PRO A 121 -10.91 -11.13 6.69
C PRO A 121 -9.82 -10.35 7.44
N VAL A 122 -10.07 -10.13 8.73
CA VAL A 122 -9.07 -9.74 9.71
C VAL A 122 -8.71 -11.01 10.47
N TYR A 123 -7.51 -11.50 10.22
CA TYR A 123 -7.02 -12.75 10.79
C TYR A 123 -6.44 -12.55 12.19
N ASP A 124 -6.66 -13.54 13.05
CA ASP A 124 -5.93 -13.71 14.31
C ASP A 124 -4.76 -14.71 14.12
N ASP A 125 -4.06 -15.04 15.20
CA ASP A 125 -2.88 -15.92 15.18
C ASP A 125 -3.19 -17.38 14.82
N SER A 126 -4.48 -17.76 14.66
CA SER A 126 -4.92 -19.15 14.43
C SER A 126 -4.83 -19.62 12.97
N VAL A 127 -4.50 -18.73 12.03
CA VAL A 127 -4.51 -19.03 10.59
C VAL A 127 -3.29 -19.85 10.13
N PRO A 128 -3.49 -20.99 9.42
CA PRO A 128 -2.38 -21.71 8.79
C PRO A 128 -1.66 -20.86 7.73
N LYS A 129 -0.34 -20.66 7.89
CA LYS A 129 0.49 -19.81 7.00
C LYS A 129 0.37 -20.20 5.51
N ALA A 130 0.22 -21.49 5.19
CA ALA A 130 0.04 -21.97 3.82
C ALA A 130 -1.25 -21.44 3.16
N ARG A 131 -2.35 -21.34 3.92
CA ARG A 131 -3.62 -20.75 3.44
C ARG A 131 -3.50 -19.24 3.23
N LEU A 132 -2.74 -18.56 4.09
CA LEU A 132 -2.45 -17.13 3.94
C LEU A 132 -1.68 -16.84 2.64
N TYR A 133 -0.64 -17.63 2.34
CA TYR A 133 0.16 -17.46 1.12
C TYR A 133 -0.59 -17.82 -0.17
N GLY A 134 -1.33 -18.92 -0.18
CA GLY A 134 -2.18 -19.29 -1.33
C GLY A 134 -3.24 -18.22 -1.62
N ARG A 135 -3.79 -17.61 -0.56
CA ARG A 135 -4.76 -16.51 -0.67
C ARG A 135 -4.15 -15.23 -1.19
N TYR A 136 -2.96 -14.88 -0.72
CA TYR A 136 -2.24 -13.74 -1.24
C TYR A 136 -1.87 -13.89 -2.72
N LEU A 137 -1.45 -15.08 -3.16
CA LEU A 137 -1.16 -15.34 -4.57
C LEU A 137 -2.40 -15.14 -5.45
N THR A 138 -3.55 -15.61 -4.99
CA THR A 138 -4.84 -15.42 -5.66
C THR A 138 -5.20 -13.93 -5.80
N HIS A 139 -4.96 -13.12 -4.77
CA HIS A 139 -5.20 -11.67 -4.83
C HIS A 139 -4.36 -11.00 -5.91
N VAL A 140 -3.09 -11.36 -6.02
CA VAL A 140 -2.17 -10.81 -7.04
C VAL A 140 -2.70 -11.09 -8.44
N TRP A 141 -3.17 -12.31 -8.72
CA TRP A 141 -3.73 -12.65 -10.03
C TRP A 141 -5.02 -11.88 -10.32
N VAL A 142 -5.92 -11.74 -9.35
CA VAL A 142 -7.12 -10.90 -9.50
C VAL A 142 -6.76 -9.45 -9.82
N TRP A 143 -5.71 -8.89 -9.19
CA TRP A 143 -5.26 -7.53 -9.50
C TRP A 143 -4.69 -7.40 -10.90
N ILE A 144 -4.00 -8.42 -11.40
CA ILE A 144 -3.52 -8.48 -12.78
C ILE A 144 -4.72 -8.53 -13.74
N GLU A 145 -5.68 -9.42 -13.48
CA GLU A 145 -6.87 -9.64 -14.32
C GLU A 145 -7.81 -8.43 -14.37
N THR A 146 -7.82 -7.61 -13.31
CA THR A 146 -8.66 -6.42 -13.21
C THR A 146 -7.89 -5.12 -13.45
N LEU A 147 -6.55 -5.19 -13.52
CA LEU A 147 -5.63 -4.05 -13.52
C LEU A 147 -5.93 -3.06 -12.38
N SER A 148 -6.33 -3.59 -11.21
CA SER A 148 -6.90 -2.81 -10.13
C SER A 148 -6.72 -3.46 -8.76
N LEU A 149 -6.57 -2.63 -7.73
CA LEU A 149 -6.48 -3.07 -6.33
C LEU A 149 -7.84 -3.00 -5.61
N THR A 150 -8.95 -2.77 -6.34
CA THR A 150 -10.28 -2.62 -5.73
C THR A 150 -10.72 -3.89 -4.99
N ILE A 151 -10.52 -5.06 -5.60
CA ILE A 151 -10.88 -6.35 -4.97
C ILE A 151 -9.73 -6.73 -4.04
N ARG A 152 -9.90 -6.45 -2.75
CA ARG A 152 -8.88 -6.73 -1.72
C ARG A 152 -8.83 -8.19 -1.29
N ASP A 153 -9.95 -8.89 -1.40
CA ASP A 153 -10.05 -10.32 -1.16
C ASP A 153 -11.12 -10.94 -2.05
N SER A 154 -10.76 -12.02 -2.75
CA SER A 154 -11.62 -12.72 -3.71
C SER A 154 -12.03 -14.12 -3.26
N MET A 155 -11.70 -14.52 -2.03
CA MET A 155 -11.96 -15.86 -1.51
C MET A 155 -12.75 -15.88 -0.21
N CYS A 156 -13.04 -14.73 0.40
CA CYS A 156 -13.93 -14.65 1.56
C CYS A 156 -15.34 -15.01 1.09
N GLY A 157 -16.00 -15.97 1.72
CA GLY A 157 -17.37 -16.36 1.36
C GLY A 157 -18.44 -15.35 1.78
N PHE A 158 -18.08 -14.30 2.51
CA PHE A 158 -19.01 -13.32 3.04
C PHE A 158 -19.13 -12.07 2.16
N ARG A 159 -20.20 -12.02 1.36
CA ARG A 159 -20.35 -11.05 0.26
C ARG A 159 -21.80 -10.70 0.00
N LEU A 160 -22.08 -9.44 -0.30
CA LEU A 160 -23.41 -9.02 -0.71
C LEU A 160 -23.40 -8.57 -2.16
N TYR A 161 -24.30 -9.15 -2.96
CA TYR A 161 -24.44 -8.86 -4.38
C TYR A 161 -25.74 -8.11 -4.66
N PRO A 162 -25.71 -7.05 -5.50
CA PRO A 162 -26.89 -6.57 -6.21
C PRO A 162 -27.38 -7.67 -7.16
N LEU A 163 -28.56 -8.24 -6.89
CA LEU A 163 -29.05 -9.44 -7.56
C LEU A 163 -29.26 -9.24 -9.06
N ALA A 164 -29.72 -8.06 -9.47
CA ALA A 164 -29.88 -7.73 -10.89
C ALA A 164 -28.54 -7.89 -11.66
N LEU A 165 -27.47 -7.31 -11.11
CA LEU A 165 -26.14 -7.32 -11.72
C LEU A 165 -25.51 -8.71 -11.69
N ALA A 166 -25.63 -9.42 -10.56
CA ALA A 166 -25.09 -10.76 -10.41
C ALA A 166 -25.80 -11.78 -11.33
N CYS A 167 -27.13 -11.79 -11.34
CA CYS A 167 -27.91 -12.69 -12.20
C CYS A 167 -27.68 -12.39 -13.68
N GLU A 168 -27.64 -11.12 -14.09
CA GLU A 168 -27.33 -10.75 -15.48
C GLU A 168 -25.97 -11.32 -15.92
N LEU A 169 -24.94 -11.27 -15.06
CA LEU A 169 -23.65 -11.91 -15.34
C LEU A 169 -23.78 -13.42 -15.43
N ILE A 170 -24.39 -14.04 -14.41
CA ILE A 170 -24.56 -15.50 -14.30
C ILE A 170 -25.26 -16.09 -15.53
N ASP A 171 -26.23 -15.37 -16.12
CA ASP A 171 -27.02 -15.85 -17.25
C ASP A 171 -26.35 -15.61 -18.61
N SER A 172 -25.38 -14.70 -18.67
CA SER A 172 -24.74 -14.31 -19.94
C SER A 172 -23.35 -14.90 -20.16
N VAL A 173 -22.75 -15.52 -19.14
CA VAL A 173 -21.46 -16.21 -19.27
C VAL A 173 -21.42 -17.51 -18.47
N ARG A 174 -20.65 -18.48 -18.95
CA ARG A 174 -20.41 -19.73 -18.22
C ARG A 174 -19.38 -19.52 -17.10
N LEU A 175 -19.87 -19.28 -15.89
CA LEU A 175 -19.07 -19.26 -14.66
C LEU A 175 -18.72 -20.69 -14.21
N PRO A 176 -17.59 -20.89 -13.51
CA PRO A 176 -17.28 -22.17 -12.90
C PRO A 176 -18.24 -22.48 -11.74
N THR A 177 -18.39 -23.75 -11.39
CA THR A 177 -19.39 -24.21 -10.40
C THR A 177 -18.78 -24.60 -9.06
N ARG A 178 -17.45 -24.59 -8.90
CA ARG A 178 -16.74 -25.01 -7.68
C ARG A 178 -16.06 -23.81 -7.00
N MET A 179 -14.99 -24.03 -6.25
CA MET A 179 -14.35 -23.00 -5.41
C MET A 179 -13.78 -21.82 -6.21
N ASP A 180 -13.41 -22.03 -7.47
CA ASP A 180 -12.93 -21.00 -8.40
C ASP A 180 -14.04 -20.01 -8.82
N PHE A 181 -15.32 -20.34 -8.57
CA PHE A 181 -16.46 -19.43 -8.75
C PHE A 181 -16.28 -18.12 -8.01
N ASP A 182 -15.89 -18.20 -6.74
CA ASP A 182 -15.76 -17.05 -5.85
C ASP A 182 -14.77 -16.02 -6.43
N ILE A 183 -13.74 -16.46 -7.14
CA ILE A 183 -12.77 -15.57 -7.78
C ILE A 183 -13.37 -14.99 -9.07
N GLU A 184 -13.85 -15.87 -9.94
CA GLU A 184 -14.21 -15.50 -11.32
C GLU A 184 -15.43 -14.57 -11.39
N ILE A 185 -16.43 -14.77 -10.51
CA ILE A 185 -17.60 -13.89 -10.50
C ILE A 185 -17.20 -12.43 -10.22
N LEU A 186 -16.29 -12.18 -9.28
CA LEU A 186 -15.86 -10.83 -8.93
C LEU A 186 -15.07 -10.17 -10.05
N VAL A 187 -14.15 -10.90 -10.70
CA VAL A 187 -13.37 -10.39 -11.83
C VAL A 187 -14.28 -10.01 -13.00
N ARG A 188 -15.28 -10.85 -13.30
CA ARG A 188 -16.21 -10.57 -14.40
C ARG A 188 -17.21 -9.46 -14.08
N LEU A 189 -17.67 -9.35 -12.83
CA LEU A 189 -18.46 -8.19 -12.36
C LEU A 189 -17.64 -6.90 -12.48
N TYR A 190 -16.35 -6.97 -12.15
CA TYR A 190 -15.43 -5.86 -12.30
C TYR A 190 -15.27 -5.44 -13.77
N TRP A 191 -15.10 -6.40 -14.69
CA TRP A 191 -15.07 -6.09 -16.13
C TRP A 191 -16.36 -5.47 -16.65
N ARG A 192 -17.50 -5.71 -15.98
CA ARG A 192 -18.79 -5.06 -16.22
C ARG A 192 -18.99 -3.74 -15.47
N ARG A 193 -17.92 -3.20 -14.87
CA ARG A 193 -17.89 -1.91 -14.18
C ARG A 193 -18.74 -1.85 -12.92
N ALA A 194 -18.95 -3.00 -12.26
CA ALA A 194 -19.54 -3.03 -10.92
C ALA A 194 -18.70 -2.19 -9.95
N ALA A 195 -19.36 -1.46 -9.05
CA ALA A 195 -18.70 -0.86 -7.90
C ALA A 195 -18.42 -1.94 -6.85
N PHE A 196 -17.40 -1.71 -6.01
CA PHE A 196 -17.03 -2.64 -4.93
C PHE A 196 -16.68 -1.85 -3.68
N ARG A 197 -17.13 -2.34 -2.53
CA ARG A 197 -16.78 -1.82 -1.21
C ARG A 197 -16.32 -2.95 -0.31
N SER A 198 -15.19 -2.78 0.37
CA SER A 198 -14.67 -3.80 1.30
C SER A 198 -14.92 -3.42 2.74
N ILE A 199 -15.48 -4.35 3.53
CA ILE A 199 -15.71 -4.21 4.96
C ILE A 199 -14.77 -5.18 5.69
N PRO A 200 -13.97 -4.72 6.67
CA PRO A 200 -13.21 -5.62 7.53
C PRO A 200 -14.15 -6.49 8.38
N THR A 201 -13.97 -7.81 8.31
CA THR A 201 -14.80 -8.80 9.00
C THR A 201 -13.94 -9.81 9.74
N ARG A 202 -14.35 -10.24 10.93
CA ARG A 202 -13.63 -11.28 11.67
C ARG A 202 -13.96 -12.65 11.08
N VAL A 203 -12.95 -13.50 10.97
CA VAL A 203 -13.10 -14.89 10.51
C VAL A 203 -12.43 -15.78 11.53
N THR A 204 -13.19 -16.71 12.11
CA THR A 204 -12.70 -17.67 13.10
C THR A 204 -12.49 -19.03 12.43
N TYR A 205 -11.33 -19.63 12.65
CA TYR A 205 -11.04 -20.99 12.19
C TYR A 205 -11.16 -21.96 13.36
N ALA A 206 -12.18 -22.81 13.34
CA ALA A 206 -12.26 -23.92 14.30
C ALA A 206 -11.15 -24.94 13.99
N ALA A 207 -10.44 -25.41 15.02
CA ALA A 207 -9.36 -26.41 14.90
C ALA A 207 -9.84 -27.72 14.24
N ASP A 208 -11.14 -28.01 14.36
CA ASP A 208 -11.78 -29.26 13.92
C ASP A 208 -12.65 -29.05 12.66
N GLY A 209 -12.55 -27.89 12.01
CA GLY A 209 -13.39 -27.51 10.88
C GLY A 209 -13.14 -28.40 9.66
N VAL A 210 -14.16 -29.18 9.26
CA VAL A 210 -14.12 -29.97 8.03
C VAL A 210 -14.09 -29.01 6.83
N SER A 211 -12.96 -28.93 6.16
CA SER A 211 -12.81 -28.12 4.94
C SER A 211 -12.91 -29.03 3.72
N HIS A 212 -13.98 -28.95 2.94
CA HIS A 212 -14.14 -29.68 1.67
C HIS A 212 -13.27 -29.14 0.51
N PHE A 213 -12.11 -28.54 0.84
CA PHE A 213 -11.17 -28.01 -0.13
C PHE A 213 -10.18 -29.11 -0.53
N ASP A 214 -10.24 -29.54 -1.78
CA ASP A 214 -9.29 -30.50 -2.34
C ASP A 214 -8.01 -29.76 -2.72
N VAL A 215 -6.98 -29.90 -1.89
CA VAL A 215 -5.73 -29.14 -2.00
C VAL A 215 -5.08 -29.27 -3.39
N LEU A 216 -5.21 -30.40 -4.06
CA LEU A 216 -4.59 -30.58 -5.38
C LEU A 216 -5.52 -30.05 -6.47
N TRP A 217 -6.74 -30.58 -6.55
CA TRP A 217 -7.62 -30.33 -7.69
C TRP A 217 -8.23 -28.93 -7.67
N ASP A 218 -8.50 -28.35 -6.50
CA ASP A 218 -9.03 -26.98 -6.42
C ASP A 218 -7.94 -25.96 -6.77
N ASN A 219 -6.67 -26.19 -6.39
CA ASN A 219 -5.56 -25.34 -6.84
C ASN A 219 -5.36 -25.40 -8.37
N VAL A 220 -5.51 -26.57 -8.99
CA VAL A 220 -5.47 -26.72 -10.46
C VAL A 220 -6.63 -25.97 -11.13
N ARG A 221 -7.85 -26.06 -10.58
CA ARG A 221 -9.02 -25.33 -11.09
C ARG A 221 -8.86 -23.82 -10.97
N ILE A 222 -8.43 -23.35 -9.81
CA ILE A 222 -8.14 -21.92 -9.55
C ILE A 222 -7.07 -21.41 -10.53
N SER A 223 -5.98 -22.16 -10.72
CA SER A 223 -4.92 -21.79 -11.67
C SER A 223 -5.42 -21.73 -13.11
N ARG A 224 -6.28 -22.68 -13.52
CA ARG A 224 -6.93 -22.67 -14.84
C ARG A 224 -7.89 -21.48 -15.02
N SER A 225 -8.66 -21.14 -13.98
CA SER A 225 -9.55 -19.97 -14.00
C SER A 225 -8.73 -18.68 -14.17
N HIS A 226 -7.67 -18.50 -13.38
CA HIS A 226 -6.76 -17.36 -13.52
C HIS A 226 -6.15 -17.26 -14.92
N THR A 227 -5.67 -18.39 -15.47
CA THR A 227 -5.10 -18.43 -16.82
C THR A 227 -6.13 -17.92 -17.85
N ARG A 228 -7.37 -18.43 -17.78
CA ARG A 228 -8.47 -17.98 -18.66
C ARG A 228 -8.79 -16.49 -18.46
N LEU A 229 -8.78 -16.02 -17.22
CA LEU A 229 -9.08 -14.62 -16.89
C LEU A 229 -7.99 -13.67 -17.36
N VAL A 230 -6.71 -14.05 -17.27
CA VAL A 230 -5.59 -13.26 -17.79
C VAL A 230 -5.70 -13.12 -19.32
N PHE A 231 -5.91 -14.22 -20.05
CA PHE A 231 -6.13 -14.12 -21.51
C PHE A 231 -7.39 -13.31 -21.86
N GLY A 232 -8.47 -13.48 -21.09
CA GLY A 232 -9.69 -12.69 -21.22
C GLY A 232 -9.49 -11.20 -20.94
N MET A 233 -8.62 -10.86 -19.99
CA MET A 233 -8.21 -9.49 -19.66
C MET A 233 -7.40 -8.89 -20.80
N LEU A 234 -6.42 -9.62 -21.36
CA LEU A 234 -5.57 -9.12 -22.45
C LEU A 234 -6.42 -8.68 -23.67
N TRP A 235 -7.44 -9.46 -24.01
CA TRP A 235 -8.41 -9.09 -25.06
C TRP A 235 -9.20 -7.81 -24.72
N ARG A 236 -9.49 -7.59 -23.44
CA ARG A 236 -10.27 -6.45 -22.92
C ARG A 236 -9.39 -5.28 -22.47
N LEU A 237 -8.07 -5.37 -22.63
CA LEU A 237 -7.10 -4.41 -22.10
C LEU A 237 -7.41 -2.95 -22.54
N PRO A 238 -7.71 -2.66 -23.83
CA PRO A 238 -8.05 -1.31 -24.25
C PRO A 238 -9.31 -0.78 -23.54
N MET A 239 -10.34 -1.63 -23.42
CA MET A 239 -11.59 -1.29 -22.76
C MET A 239 -11.42 -1.09 -21.25
N LEU A 240 -10.63 -1.93 -20.58
CA LEU A 240 -10.35 -1.81 -19.15
C LEU A 240 -9.53 -0.56 -18.83
N LEU A 241 -8.62 -0.16 -19.73
CA LEU A 241 -7.89 1.11 -19.60
C LEU A 241 -8.82 2.31 -19.82
N ALA A 242 -9.73 2.26 -20.79
CA ALA A 242 -10.76 3.29 -21.00
C ALA A 242 -11.70 3.40 -19.78
N HIS A 243 -12.07 2.27 -19.17
CA HIS A 243 -12.91 2.23 -17.97
C HIS A 243 -12.29 2.95 -16.76
N LYS A 244 -10.96 3.12 -16.69
CA LYS A 244 -10.30 3.91 -15.64
C LYS A 244 -10.56 5.42 -15.75
N LEU A 245 -11.09 5.88 -16.87
CA LEU A 245 -11.41 7.29 -17.13
C LEU A 245 -12.90 7.61 -16.96
N MET A 246 -13.75 6.62 -16.68
CA MET A 246 -15.20 6.79 -16.64
C MET A 246 -15.78 6.36 -15.26
N PRO A 247 -16.73 7.13 -14.68
CA PRO A 247 -17.35 6.79 -13.39
C PRO A 247 -18.08 5.45 -13.46
N ARG A 248 -17.89 4.58 -12.45
CA ARG A 248 -18.42 3.21 -12.43
C ARG A 248 -19.96 3.20 -12.29
N ARG A 249 -20.59 2.13 -12.76
CA ARG A 249 -22.06 1.99 -12.79
C ARG A 249 -22.56 1.84 -11.35
N GLY A 250 -23.35 2.80 -10.87
CA GLY A 250 -23.98 2.75 -9.55
C GLY A 250 -23.21 3.40 -8.39
N ALA A 251 -22.09 4.10 -8.65
CA ALA A 251 -21.61 5.08 -7.69
C ALA A 251 -22.58 6.27 -7.74
N LEU A 252 -23.39 6.45 -6.70
CA LEU A 252 -23.98 7.77 -6.44
C LEU A 252 -22.80 8.74 -6.38
N ALA A 253 -22.91 9.81 -7.15
CA ALA A 253 -21.98 10.92 -7.07
C ALA A 253 -22.13 11.51 -5.67
N ASP A 254 -21.25 11.12 -4.75
CA ASP A 254 -21.02 11.90 -3.55
C ASP A 254 -20.41 13.23 -3.98
N ALA A 255 -21.29 14.20 -4.23
CA ALA A 255 -21.00 15.61 -4.08
C ALA A 255 -20.79 15.90 -2.58
N ALA A 256 -19.69 15.38 -2.02
CA ALA A 256 -19.17 15.73 -0.67
C ALA A 256 -17.76 15.17 -0.39
N ASP A 257 -17.09 14.54 -1.35
CA ASP A 257 -15.65 14.30 -1.25
C ASP A 257 -15.05 14.68 -2.61
N GLU A 258 -14.63 15.94 -2.72
CA GLU A 258 -13.56 16.26 -3.67
C GLU A 258 -12.45 15.20 -3.48
N PRO A 259 -11.76 14.78 -4.55
CA PRO A 259 -10.63 13.89 -4.41
C PRO A 259 -9.58 14.61 -3.55
N ARG A 260 -9.62 14.39 -2.24
CA ARG A 260 -8.60 14.87 -1.31
C ARG A 260 -7.28 14.38 -1.87
N PRO A 261 -6.28 15.25 -2.07
CA PRO A 261 -5.00 14.85 -2.62
C PRO A 261 -4.53 13.65 -1.80
N GLU A 262 -4.36 12.49 -2.46
CA GLU A 262 -3.93 11.28 -1.79
C GLU A 262 -2.63 11.60 -1.09
N ALA A 263 -2.74 11.70 0.22
CA ALA A 263 -1.64 12.08 1.02
C ALA A 263 -0.51 11.05 0.88
N TRP A 264 0.67 11.57 0.56
CA TRP A 264 1.87 10.84 0.16
C TRP A 264 2.25 9.65 1.07
N TRP A 265 1.75 9.63 2.32
CA TRP A 265 1.91 8.54 3.29
C TRP A 265 1.08 7.27 3.02
N ARG A 266 0.09 7.29 2.11
CA ARG A 266 -0.72 6.09 1.75
C ARG A 266 -0.16 5.27 0.58
N ILE A 267 0.94 5.70 -0.04
CA ILE A 267 1.57 4.95 -1.13
C ILE A 267 2.29 3.73 -0.54
N ALA A 268 1.55 2.62 -0.40
CA ALA A 268 2.14 1.32 -0.06
C ALA A 268 3.15 0.91 -1.13
N GLU A 269 4.35 0.51 -0.70
CA GLU A 269 5.44 0.06 -1.56
C GLU A 269 4.97 -1.08 -2.48
N ARG A 270 5.00 -0.84 -3.80
CA ARG A 270 4.67 -1.82 -4.84
C ARG A 270 5.84 -2.78 -5.17
N GLY A 271 6.67 -3.11 -4.18
CA GLY A 271 7.82 -4.02 -4.32
C GLY A 271 7.51 -5.42 -3.80
N SER A 272 7.67 -6.46 -4.63
CA SER A 272 7.56 -7.86 -4.16
C SER A 272 8.92 -8.36 -3.66
N ARG A 273 8.92 -9.12 -2.54
CA ARG A 273 10.15 -9.77 -2.00
C ARG A 273 10.86 -10.61 -3.06
N LEU A 274 10.09 -11.30 -3.90
CA LEU A 274 10.58 -12.09 -5.05
C LEU A 274 11.26 -11.22 -6.12
N GLY A 275 10.70 -10.04 -6.45
CA GLY A 275 11.28 -9.12 -7.41
C GLY A 275 12.63 -8.57 -6.94
N MET A 276 12.73 -8.25 -5.65
CA MET A 276 13.99 -7.81 -5.03
C MET A 276 15.04 -8.95 -4.98
N SER A 277 14.63 -10.17 -4.65
CA SER A 277 15.52 -11.35 -4.70
C SER A 277 15.98 -11.68 -6.12
N LEU A 278 15.10 -11.53 -7.13
CA LEU A 278 15.43 -11.76 -8.53
C LEU A 278 16.39 -10.69 -9.07
N LEU A 279 16.20 -9.42 -8.70
CA LEU A 279 17.13 -8.33 -9.01
C LEU A 279 18.50 -8.57 -8.36
N ALA A 280 18.53 -8.98 -7.09
CA ALA A 280 19.76 -9.33 -6.39
C ALA A 280 20.48 -10.53 -7.03
N LEU A 281 19.73 -11.56 -7.43
CA LEU A 281 20.26 -12.73 -8.13
C LEU A 281 20.78 -12.37 -9.54
N SER A 282 20.04 -11.54 -10.28
CA SER A 282 20.44 -11.03 -11.59
C SER A 282 21.74 -10.22 -11.49
N CYS A 283 21.87 -9.38 -10.45
CA CYS A 283 23.09 -8.65 -10.17
C CYS A 283 24.27 -9.57 -9.86
N LYS A 284 24.03 -10.70 -9.18
CA LYS A 284 25.07 -11.72 -8.90
C LYS A 284 25.51 -12.46 -10.17
N LEU A 285 24.59 -12.78 -11.07
CA LEU A 285 24.83 -13.63 -12.26
C LEU A 285 25.29 -12.87 -13.51
N PHE A 286 24.75 -11.67 -13.74
CA PHE A 286 24.91 -10.93 -15.02
C PHE A 286 25.53 -9.53 -14.86
N GLY A 287 25.77 -9.08 -13.62
CA GLY A 287 26.43 -7.80 -13.33
C GLY A 287 25.54 -6.55 -13.42
N ARG A 288 26.11 -5.40 -13.04
CA ARG A 288 25.41 -4.12 -12.84
C ARG A 288 24.76 -3.58 -14.12
N ARG A 289 25.51 -3.60 -15.23
CA ARG A 289 25.08 -3.04 -16.53
C ARG A 289 23.88 -3.79 -17.12
N PHE A 290 23.89 -5.12 -17.06
CA PHE A 290 22.79 -5.93 -17.58
C PHE A 290 21.54 -5.84 -16.69
N THR A 291 21.73 -5.82 -15.37
CA THR A 291 20.61 -5.69 -14.42
C THR A 291 19.93 -4.32 -14.53
N ALA A 292 20.67 -3.27 -14.86
CA ALA A 292 20.10 -1.94 -15.11
C ALA A 292 19.09 -1.92 -16.27
N LEU A 293 19.21 -2.82 -17.25
CA LEU A 293 18.24 -2.92 -18.35
C LEU A 293 16.85 -3.35 -17.86
N TRP A 294 16.78 -4.16 -16.80
CA TRP A 294 15.52 -4.58 -16.17
C TRP A 294 14.77 -3.43 -15.50
N LEU A 295 15.45 -2.31 -15.21
CA LEU A 295 14.80 -1.13 -14.63
C LEU A 295 13.87 -0.46 -15.65
N HIS A 296 14.20 -0.49 -16.95
CA HIS A 296 13.40 0.16 -17.99
C HIS A 296 11.96 -0.35 -18.09
N PRO A 297 11.68 -1.67 -18.20
CA PRO A 297 10.29 -2.16 -18.25
C PRO A 297 9.53 -1.90 -16.95
N VAL A 298 10.20 -1.98 -15.79
CA VAL A 298 9.59 -1.67 -14.49
C VAL A 298 9.21 -0.20 -14.42
N VAL A 299 10.13 0.71 -14.77
CA VAL A 299 9.89 2.15 -14.79
C VAL A 299 8.81 2.49 -15.82
N ALA A 300 8.79 1.87 -17.00
CA ALA A 300 7.74 2.08 -18.01
C ALA A 300 6.36 1.68 -17.47
N TYR A 301 6.25 0.58 -16.73
CA TYR A 301 5.00 0.20 -16.07
C TYR A 301 4.54 1.24 -15.03
N PHE A 302 5.45 1.75 -14.19
CA PHE A 302 5.12 2.82 -13.23
C PHE A 302 4.82 4.15 -13.92
N LEU A 303 5.50 4.46 -15.01
CA LEU A 303 5.24 5.61 -15.85
C LEU A 303 3.87 5.51 -16.53
N LEU A 304 3.36 4.34 -16.87
CA LEU A 304 2.02 4.22 -17.45
C LEU A 304 0.94 4.26 -16.37
N THR A 305 1.15 3.54 -15.26
CA THR A 305 0.14 3.33 -14.22
C THR A 305 0.10 4.39 -13.11
N GLY A 306 1.20 5.09 -12.85
CA GLY A 306 1.35 6.04 -11.74
C GLY A 306 1.04 7.49 -12.10
N ARG A 307 -0.24 7.83 -12.31
CA ARG A 307 -0.67 9.19 -12.69
C ARG A 307 -0.25 10.26 -11.69
N ALA A 308 -0.42 10.01 -10.39
CA ALA A 308 -0.05 10.96 -9.34
C ALA A 308 1.47 11.24 -9.33
N ALA A 309 2.30 10.20 -9.43
CA ALA A 309 3.76 10.32 -9.49
C ALA A 309 4.24 11.08 -10.74
N ARG A 310 3.56 10.88 -11.88
CA ARG A 310 3.81 11.66 -13.10
C ARG A 310 3.43 13.13 -12.92
N ALA A 311 2.21 13.40 -12.45
CA ALA A 311 1.74 14.76 -12.22
C ALA A 311 2.65 15.52 -11.23
N ALA A 312 3.10 14.85 -10.17
CA ALA A 312 4.07 15.41 -9.22
C ALA A 312 5.42 15.72 -9.88
N SER A 313 5.93 14.81 -10.72
CA SER A 313 7.17 15.05 -11.48
C SER A 313 7.03 16.22 -12.44
N ASP A 314 5.90 16.30 -13.15
CA ASP A 314 5.61 17.40 -14.06
C ASP A 314 5.48 18.73 -13.31
N ASN A 315 4.82 18.74 -12.15
CA ASN A 315 4.72 19.93 -11.29
C ASN A 315 6.10 20.41 -10.83
N TYR A 316 6.94 19.49 -10.34
CA TYR A 316 8.31 19.81 -9.95
C TYR A 316 9.13 20.39 -11.11
N PHE A 317 9.08 19.80 -12.30
CA PHE A 317 9.80 20.33 -13.46
C PHE A 317 9.24 21.66 -13.97
N ALA A 318 7.94 21.91 -13.78
CA ALA A 318 7.34 23.22 -14.07
C ALA A 318 7.90 24.30 -13.13
N HIS A 319 7.93 24.04 -11.82
CA HIS A 319 8.54 24.92 -10.82
C HIS A 319 10.04 25.15 -11.09
N LEU A 320 10.79 24.09 -11.36
CA LEU A 320 12.22 24.18 -11.66
C LEU A 320 12.49 25.00 -12.93
N SER A 321 11.72 24.76 -14.00
CA SER A 321 11.85 25.50 -15.27
C SER A 321 11.49 26.98 -15.13
N ALA A 322 10.54 27.31 -14.26
CA ALA A 322 10.12 28.69 -14.02
C ALA A 322 11.22 29.51 -13.32
N VAL A 323 11.95 28.90 -12.39
CA VAL A 323 12.95 29.63 -11.58
C VAL A 323 14.36 29.61 -12.19
N ALA A 324 14.71 28.56 -12.92
CA ALA A 324 16.02 28.43 -13.54
C ALA A 324 15.90 28.00 -15.02
N PRO A 325 15.37 28.85 -15.91
CA PRO A 325 15.31 28.55 -17.33
C PRO A 325 16.74 28.51 -17.90
N SER A 326 17.19 27.31 -18.27
CA SER A 326 18.45 27.10 -19.00
C SER A 326 18.21 26.09 -20.12
N ALA A 327 19.13 26.00 -21.08
CA ALA A 327 19.04 25.01 -22.17
C ALA A 327 19.00 23.56 -21.65
N ASP A 328 19.61 23.32 -20.48
CA ASP A 328 19.74 22.00 -19.86
C ASP A 328 18.66 21.70 -18.81
N THR A 329 17.83 22.69 -18.46
CA THR A 329 16.76 22.52 -17.46
C THR A 329 15.65 21.61 -18.03
N PRO A 330 15.30 20.49 -17.37
CA PRO A 330 14.29 19.58 -17.88
C PRO A 330 12.92 20.23 -17.94
N ARG A 331 12.27 20.16 -19.10
CA ARG A 331 10.88 20.62 -19.28
C ARG A 331 9.90 19.58 -18.73
N PRO A 332 8.73 19.99 -18.20
CA PRO A 332 7.69 19.05 -17.79
C PRO A 332 7.22 18.20 -18.98
N GLY A 333 6.92 16.93 -18.71
CA GLY A 333 6.49 15.98 -19.73
C GLY A 333 6.95 14.55 -19.48
N TRP A 334 6.43 13.65 -20.33
CA TRP A 334 6.61 12.20 -20.20
C TRP A 334 8.08 11.75 -20.16
N LEU A 335 8.94 12.38 -20.96
CA LEU A 335 10.36 12.03 -21.01
C LEU A 335 11.09 12.42 -19.71
N SER A 336 10.78 13.59 -19.16
CA SER A 336 11.38 14.06 -17.91
C SER A 336 10.88 13.26 -16.72
N ALA A 337 9.57 12.95 -16.67
CA ALA A 337 9.00 12.04 -15.69
C ALA A 337 9.64 10.63 -15.77
N TYR A 338 9.84 10.10 -16.98
CA TYR A 338 10.53 8.83 -17.18
C TYR A 338 11.97 8.86 -16.65
N ARG A 339 12.77 9.87 -17.03
CA ARG A 339 14.16 10.03 -16.57
C ARG A 339 14.23 10.19 -15.05
N HIS A 340 13.28 10.92 -14.46
CA HIS A 340 13.17 11.10 -13.02
C HIS A 340 12.89 9.77 -12.28
N MET A 341 11.88 9.02 -12.74
CA MET A 341 11.54 7.72 -12.17
C MET A 341 12.67 6.68 -12.40
N LEU A 342 13.37 6.76 -13.53
CA LEU A 342 14.53 5.93 -13.82
C LEU A 342 15.70 6.25 -12.88
N ALA A 343 16.00 7.53 -12.63
CA ALA A 343 17.02 7.95 -11.68
C ALA A 343 16.70 7.46 -10.25
N PHE A 344 15.42 7.50 -9.84
CA PHE A 344 14.98 6.93 -8.58
C PHE A 344 15.21 5.40 -8.51
N ALA A 345 14.82 4.68 -9.56
CA ALA A 345 15.02 3.23 -9.63
C ALA A 345 16.52 2.85 -9.63
N GLN A 346 17.35 3.63 -10.33
CA GLN A 346 18.80 3.47 -10.32
C GLN A 346 19.41 3.76 -8.94
N SER A 347 18.97 4.80 -8.24
CA SER A 347 19.39 5.07 -6.85
C SER A 347 19.05 3.91 -5.93
N GLY A 348 17.83 3.35 -6.03
CA GLY A 348 17.43 2.15 -5.29
C GLY A 348 18.29 0.92 -5.61
N PHE A 349 18.65 0.74 -6.88
CA PHE A 349 19.52 -0.35 -7.32
C PHE A 349 20.96 -0.18 -6.82
N ASP A 350 21.51 1.04 -6.88
CA ASP A 350 22.85 1.35 -6.39
C ASP A 350 22.94 1.18 -4.86
N LYS A 351 21.87 1.47 -4.11
CA LYS A 351 21.77 1.13 -2.66
C LYS A 351 21.92 -0.37 -2.42
N LEU A 352 21.17 -1.18 -3.18
CA LEU A 352 21.24 -2.64 -3.07
C LEU A 352 22.65 -3.16 -3.40
N ALA A 353 23.26 -2.65 -4.46
CA ALA A 353 24.63 -2.99 -4.85
C ALA A 353 25.62 -2.62 -3.74
N ALA A 354 25.49 -1.43 -3.16
CA ALA A 354 26.36 -0.96 -2.10
C ALA A 354 26.31 -1.85 -0.84
N TRP A 355 25.14 -2.36 -0.49
CA TRP A 355 24.97 -3.23 0.68
C TRP A 355 25.46 -4.67 0.47
N THR A 356 25.60 -5.13 -0.78
CA THR A 356 26.16 -6.46 -1.08
C THR A 356 27.70 -6.51 -1.04
N GLY A 357 28.35 -5.42 -0.61
CA GLY A 357 29.81 -5.34 -0.50
C GLY A 357 30.55 -5.13 -1.83
N ARG A 358 29.84 -4.88 -2.93
CA ARG A 358 30.42 -4.63 -4.27
C ARG A 358 30.64 -3.13 -4.57
N VAL A 359 30.92 -2.32 -3.55
CA VAL A 359 31.27 -0.88 -3.71
C VAL A 359 32.72 -0.71 -4.19
N ASP A 360 33.39 -1.77 -4.65
CA ASP A 360 34.74 -1.67 -5.20
C ASP A 360 34.79 -0.92 -6.55
N ASP A 361 33.62 -0.58 -7.13
CA ASP A 361 33.50 -0.08 -8.51
C ASP A 361 32.53 1.13 -8.63
N THR A 362 32.36 1.90 -7.55
CA THR A 362 31.72 3.23 -7.58
C THR A 362 32.65 4.23 -6.92
N ASP A 363 33.24 5.11 -7.71
CA ASP A 363 34.02 6.24 -7.21
C ASP A 363 33.11 7.15 -6.40
N VAL A 364 33.27 7.11 -5.08
CA VAL A 364 32.63 8.07 -4.18
C VAL A 364 33.67 9.08 -3.75
N THR A 365 33.40 10.33 -4.05
CA THR A 365 34.33 11.42 -3.80
C THR A 365 33.65 12.52 -3.01
N PHE A 366 34.35 13.09 -2.05
CA PHE A 366 33.92 14.33 -1.42
C PHE A 366 34.16 15.49 -2.41
N ASP A 367 33.25 16.45 -2.43
CA ASP A 367 33.47 17.74 -3.11
C ASP A 367 34.51 18.55 -2.35
N ASP A 368 34.30 18.69 -1.05
CA ASP A 368 35.25 19.22 -0.07
C ASP A 368 35.18 18.37 1.21
N PRO A 369 36.24 17.63 1.56
CA PRO A 369 36.27 16.82 2.77
C PRO A 369 36.54 17.65 4.05
N ALA A 370 36.98 18.90 3.95
CA ALA A 370 37.51 19.66 5.08
C ALA A 370 36.51 19.79 6.25
N ALA A 371 35.24 20.07 5.94
CA ALA A 371 34.19 20.18 6.97
C ALA A 371 33.91 18.85 7.68
N PHE A 372 33.99 17.74 6.94
CA PHE A 372 33.80 16.39 7.48
C PHE A 372 35.01 15.99 8.32
N GLU A 373 36.22 16.15 7.80
CA GLU A 373 37.47 15.86 8.52
C GLU A 373 37.61 16.69 9.80
N ALA A 374 37.24 17.97 9.77
CA ALA A 374 37.22 18.83 10.96
C ALA A 374 36.25 18.33 12.03
N LEU A 375 35.06 17.85 11.63
CA LEU A 375 34.09 17.27 12.56
C LEU A 375 34.63 15.99 13.19
N ILE A 376 35.17 15.07 12.39
CA ILE A 376 35.78 13.84 12.88
C ILE A 376 36.94 14.12 13.83
N ALA A 377 37.84 15.04 13.47
CA ALA A 377 38.96 15.44 14.30
C ALA A 377 38.54 16.07 15.62
N SER A 378 37.37 16.74 15.67
CA SER A 378 36.84 17.32 16.90
C SER A 378 36.32 16.29 17.90
N GLY A 379 36.04 15.05 17.46
CA GLY A 379 35.43 13.99 18.27
C GLY A 379 33.99 14.25 18.71
N LYS A 380 33.37 15.36 18.27
CA LYS A 380 31.99 15.72 18.59
C LYS A 380 31.02 15.05 17.62
N GLY A 381 29.89 14.56 18.14
CA GLY A 381 28.77 14.15 17.30
C GLY A 381 28.03 15.37 16.73
N ALA A 382 27.19 15.12 15.73
CA ALA A 382 26.44 16.18 15.06
C ALA A 382 25.09 15.68 14.54
N LEU A 383 24.16 16.62 14.35
CA LEU A 383 22.94 16.37 13.59
C LEU A 383 23.20 16.68 12.11
N VAL A 384 22.85 15.74 11.25
CA VAL A 384 22.96 15.87 9.79
C VAL A 384 21.56 15.92 9.19
N ILE A 385 21.24 17.02 8.51
CA ILE A 385 19.98 17.19 7.77
C ILE A 385 20.23 16.83 6.31
N GLY A 386 19.61 15.75 5.84
CA GLY A 386 19.61 15.34 4.44
C GLY A 386 18.27 15.60 3.75
N ALA A 387 18.20 15.24 2.47
CA ALA A 387 16.98 15.28 1.67
C ALA A 387 16.80 13.95 0.92
N HIS A 388 15.61 13.72 0.35
CA HIS A 388 15.37 12.65 -0.63
C HIS A 388 15.94 13.03 -2.01
N LEU A 389 17.11 13.67 -2.01
CA LEU A 389 17.87 14.07 -3.17
C LEU A 389 19.09 13.18 -3.31
N GLY A 390 19.16 12.41 -4.40
CA GLY A 390 20.25 11.49 -4.67
C GLY A 390 20.26 10.28 -3.73
N ASN A 391 21.43 9.92 -3.19
CA ASN A 391 21.61 8.67 -2.43
C ASN A 391 22.18 8.89 -1.02
N LEU A 392 21.31 9.31 -0.10
CA LEU A 392 21.64 9.55 1.32
C LEU A 392 22.26 8.30 2.02
N GLU A 393 21.90 7.09 1.57
CA GLU A 393 22.42 5.84 2.13
C GLU A 393 23.93 5.63 1.88
N MET A 394 24.49 6.32 0.88
CA MET A 394 25.92 6.22 0.59
C MET A 394 26.79 6.75 1.74
N MET A 395 26.28 7.70 2.55
CA MET A 395 26.95 8.13 3.79
C MET A 395 27.20 6.95 4.74
N ARG A 396 26.20 6.07 4.90
CA ARG A 396 26.30 4.90 5.78
C ARG A 396 27.28 3.89 5.23
N ALA A 397 27.28 3.67 3.91
CA ALA A 397 28.22 2.77 3.26
C ALA A 397 29.67 3.22 3.45
N LEU A 398 29.94 4.53 3.40
CA LEU A 398 31.28 5.09 3.70
C LEU A 398 31.64 5.00 5.18
N ALA A 399 30.69 5.24 6.08
CA ALA A 399 30.90 5.11 7.53
C ALA A 399 31.25 3.68 7.97
N ILE A 400 30.82 2.67 7.21
CA ILE A 400 31.21 1.26 7.45
C ILE A 400 32.63 0.97 6.92
N ARG A 401 33.08 1.70 5.88
CA ARG A 401 34.40 1.52 5.26
C ARG A 401 35.52 2.27 5.97
N GLY A 402 35.23 3.40 6.60
CA GLY A 402 36.18 4.16 7.41
C GLY A 402 35.95 3.92 8.90
N GLU A 403 37.00 3.59 9.66
CA GLU A 403 36.95 3.37 11.12
C GLU A 403 36.62 4.64 11.94
N HIS A 404 36.10 5.70 11.32
CA HIS A 404 36.18 7.06 11.86
C HIS A 404 34.84 7.72 12.24
N ALA A 405 33.67 7.19 11.87
CA ALA A 405 32.39 7.70 12.39
C ALA A 405 31.25 6.68 12.38
N LYS A 406 30.50 6.60 13.50
CA LYS A 406 29.24 5.84 13.58
C LYS A 406 28.09 6.73 13.11
N VAL A 407 27.32 6.25 12.13
CA VAL A 407 26.17 6.97 11.56
C VAL A 407 24.86 6.31 11.99
N THR A 408 24.04 7.04 12.74
CA THR A 408 22.74 6.58 13.24
C THR A 408 21.62 7.37 12.53
N ALA A 409 20.64 6.68 11.92
CA ALA A 409 19.57 7.33 11.17
C ALA A 409 18.32 7.31 12.03
N VAL A 410 17.71 8.48 12.13
CA VAL A 410 16.47 8.68 12.87
C VAL A 410 15.31 8.40 11.91
N VAL A 411 14.54 7.35 12.19
CA VAL A 411 13.42 6.93 11.36
C VAL A 411 12.13 7.00 12.17
N TYR A 412 11.13 7.73 11.67
CA TYR A 412 9.82 7.83 12.30
C TYR A 412 9.02 6.53 12.07
N THR A 413 8.52 5.90 13.12
CA THR A 413 7.83 4.60 12.99
C THR A 413 6.40 4.77 12.50
N GLY A 414 6.09 4.01 11.43
CA GLY A 414 4.77 3.90 10.82
C GLY A 414 4.78 3.03 9.56
N HIS A 415 5.86 3.01 8.77
CA HIS A 415 5.80 2.43 7.41
C HIS A 415 6.98 1.59 6.91
N ALA A 416 8.07 1.36 7.66
CA ALA A 416 9.26 0.69 7.12
C ALA A 416 9.55 -0.75 7.63
N ARG A 417 8.65 -1.42 8.38
CA ARG A 417 8.94 -2.76 8.93
C ARG A 417 9.36 -3.79 7.87
N ARG A 418 8.70 -3.83 6.70
CA ARG A 418 8.98 -4.85 5.67
C ARG A 418 10.28 -4.65 4.90
N PHE A 419 10.65 -3.39 4.61
CA PHE A 419 11.94 -3.05 3.99
C PHE A 419 13.07 -3.28 5.00
N ASN A 420 12.90 -2.82 6.25
CA ASN A 420 13.85 -3.04 7.34
C ASN A 420 14.03 -4.53 7.67
N GLU A 421 12.98 -5.35 7.62
CA GLU A 421 13.05 -6.81 7.81
C GLU A 421 13.89 -7.50 6.71
N VAL A 422 13.67 -7.13 5.44
CA VAL A 422 14.44 -7.68 4.31
C VAL A 422 15.90 -7.21 4.38
N LEU A 423 16.13 -5.95 4.79
CA LEU A 423 17.49 -5.44 5.01
C LEU A 423 18.20 -6.07 6.21
N ALA A 424 17.53 -6.22 7.34
CA ALA A 424 18.06 -6.84 8.54
C ALA A 424 18.43 -8.31 8.31
N SER A 425 17.75 -8.99 7.39
CA SER A 425 18.08 -10.35 6.97
C SER A 425 19.35 -10.46 6.11
N SER A 426 19.77 -9.35 5.48
CA SER A 426 20.93 -9.32 4.57
C SER A 426 22.19 -8.73 5.22
N ASN A 427 22.06 -7.90 6.27
CA ASN A 427 23.20 -7.35 7.00
C ASN A 427 22.85 -7.09 8.49
N ARG A 428 23.39 -7.89 9.42
CA ARG A 428 23.13 -7.77 10.87
C ARG A 428 23.64 -6.46 11.49
N ASP A 429 24.59 -5.77 10.87
CA ASP A 429 25.09 -4.47 11.35
C ASP A 429 24.13 -3.32 11.05
N PHE A 430 23.22 -3.50 10.09
CA PHE A 430 22.23 -2.51 9.69
C PHE A 430 21.20 -2.24 10.79
N ALA A 431 20.71 -3.28 11.45
CA ALA A 431 19.72 -3.16 12.51
C ALA A 431 20.25 -2.45 13.77
N ARG A 432 21.58 -2.37 13.96
CA ARG A 432 22.20 -1.75 15.14
C ARG A 432 22.28 -0.22 15.06
N HIS A 433 22.13 0.37 13.87
CA HIS A 433 22.33 1.80 13.60
C HIS A 433 21.08 2.52 13.06
N LEU A 434 19.90 1.97 13.36
CA LEU A 434 18.60 2.59 13.11
C LEU A 434 17.96 2.96 14.45
N LEU A 435 17.62 4.23 14.62
CA LEU A 435 16.90 4.70 15.79
C LEU A 435 15.45 4.94 15.39
N GLU A 436 14.61 3.95 15.71
CA GLU A 436 13.18 3.99 15.48
C GLU A 436 12.50 4.88 16.54
N VAL A 437 11.87 5.97 16.10
CA VAL A 437 11.17 6.90 16.99
C VAL A 437 9.67 6.77 16.79
N GLY A 438 8.95 6.39 17.85
CA GLY A 438 7.48 6.37 17.91
C GLY A 438 6.89 7.74 18.18
N ASP A 439 7.40 8.39 19.22
CA ASP A 439 7.10 9.76 19.62
C ASP A 439 8.37 10.37 20.22
N PHE A 440 8.61 11.66 19.97
CA PHE A 440 9.74 12.39 20.54
C PHE A 440 9.46 12.72 22.03
N GLY A 441 9.67 11.73 22.88
CA GLY A 441 9.61 11.87 24.33
C GLY A 441 10.96 12.22 24.97
N PRO A 442 10.99 12.49 26.29
CA PRO A 442 12.22 12.77 27.04
C PRO A 442 13.26 11.64 26.91
N GLU A 443 12.82 10.38 26.90
CA GLU A 443 13.69 9.21 26.78
C GLU A 443 14.42 9.16 25.42
N THR A 444 13.70 9.46 24.33
CA THR A 444 14.28 9.50 22.98
C THR A 444 15.29 10.65 22.85
N ALA A 445 15.00 11.81 23.45
CA ALA A 445 15.92 12.94 23.45
C ALA A 445 17.21 12.63 24.22
N VAL A 446 17.12 11.97 25.38
CA VAL A 446 18.29 11.53 26.15
C VAL A 446 19.12 10.52 25.37
N LEU A 447 18.47 9.53 24.72
CA LEU A 447 19.18 8.54 23.90
C LEU A 447 19.90 9.20 22.72
N MET A 448 19.25 10.14 22.02
CA MET A 448 19.87 10.89 20.93
C MET A 448 21.05 11.73 21.41
N GLN A 449 20.91 12.38 22.57
CA GLN A 449 22.00 13.15 23.19
C GLN A 449 23.20 12.24 23.50
N GLN A 450 22.98 11.08 24.11
CA GLN A 450 24.04 10.11 24.38
C GLN A 450 24.79 9.67 23.12
N ARG A 451 24.10 9.54 21.98
CA ARG A 451 24.75 9.20 20.70
C ARG A 451 25.61 10.36 20.19
N ILE A 452 25.12 11.59 20.26
CA ILE A 452 25.91 12.77 19.89
C ILE A 452 27.14 12.93 20.77
N ASP A 453 26.98 12.75 22.08
CA ASP A 453 28.08 12.83 23.05
C ASP A 453 29.12 11.72 22.81
N ALA A 454 28.69 10.58 22.26
CA ALA A 454 29.57 9.49 21.83
C ALA A 454 30.24 9.71 20.45
N GLY A 455 30.11 10.90 19.86
CA GLY A 455 30.72 11.21 18.57
C GLY A 455 29.92 10.71 17.36
N GLU A 456 28.66 10.27 17.54
CA GLU A 456 27.85 9.74 16.43
C GLU A 456 27.20 10.85 15.59
N LEU A 457 27.02 10.57 14.31
CA LEU A 457 26.27 11.41 13.38
C LEU A 457 24.80 10.96 13.36
N LEU A 458 23.89 11.82 13.80
CA LEU A 458 22.45 11.59 13.73
C LEU A 458 21.89 12.14 12.42
N VAL A 459 21.40 11.28 11.53
CA VAL A 459 20.86 11.69 10.22
C VAL A 459 19.34 11.79 10.26
N ILE A 460 18.80 12.93 9.82
CA ILE A 460 17.36 13.18 9.65
C ILE A 460 17.09 13.81 8.28
N VAL A 461 15.93 13.51 7.68
CA VAL A 461 15.50 14.11 6.40
C VAL A 461 14.63 15.35 6.64
N GLY A 462 14.96 16.47 5.99
CA GLY A 462 14.29 17.76 6.19
C GLY A 462 13.24 18.12 5.13
N ASP A 463 13.16 17.37 4.04
CA ASP A 463 12.32 17.66 2.87
C ASP A 463 10.99 16.89 2.85
N ARG A 464 10.57 16.23 3.93
CA ARG A 464 9.25 15.60 4.03
C ARG A 464 8.61 15.86 5.39
N VAL A 465 7.30 16.11 5.40
CA VAL A 465 6.50 16.36 6.61
C VAL A 465 5.82 15.07 7.05
N PRO A 466 6.16 14.44 8.20
CA PRO A 466 5.53 13.20 8.66
C PRO A 466 4.00 13.31 8.86
N ALA A 467 3.26 12.22 8.62
CA ALA A 467 1.79 12.19 8.70
C ALA A 467 1.21 12.51 10.10
N ARG A 468 1.97 12.25 11.18
CA ARG A 468 1.59 12.62 12.55
C ARG A 468 1.91 14.08 12.89
N GLU A 469 2.71 14.76 12.07
CA GLU A 469 3.15 16.14 12.26
C GLU A 469 2.43 17.13 11.33
N ALA A 470 1.24 16.78 10.83
CA ALA A 470 0.42 17.67 9.98
C ALA A 470 0.06 19.03 10.61
N GLY A 471 0.47 19.30 11.86
CA GLY A 471 0.41 20.60 12.53
C GLY A 471 1.76 21.24 12.92
N ARG A 472 2.90 20.68 12.51
CA ARG A 472 4.27 21.18 12.80
C ARG A 472 5.07 21.45 11.52
N THR A 473 4.45 22.12 10.58
CA THR A 473 5.09 22.62 9.36
C THR A 473 5.37 24.10 9.45
N THR A 474 6.37 24.56 8.71
CA THR A 474 6.57 25.99 8.45
C THR A 474 6.70 26.19 6.96
N ASP A 475 6.08 27.25 6.45
CA ASP A 475 6.15 27.55 5.03
C ASP A 475 7.48 28.21 4.70
N ALA A 476 8.08 27.81 3.57
CA ALA A 476 9.27 28.42 3.00
C ALA A 476 9.12 28.56 1.49
N GLN A 477 9.79 29.55 0.90
CA GLN A 477 9.89 29.68 -0.56
C GLN A 477 10.84 28.62 -1.11
N PHE A 478 10.36 27.81 -2.05
CA PHE A 478 11.10 26.74 -2.68
C PHE A 478 10.67 26.58 -4.15
N LEU A 479 11.63 26.72 -5.07
CA LEU A 479 11.40 26.68 -6.52
C LEU A 479 10.24 27.61 -6.95
N GLY A 480 10.24 28.83 -6.40
CA GLY A 480 9.36 29.91 -6.83
C GLY A 480 7.93 29.85 -6.28
N ALA A 481 7.65 28.92 -5.38
CA ALA A 481 6.38 28.86 -4.67
C ALA A 481 6.57 28.56 -3.18
N SER A 482 5.55 28.86 -2.39
CA SER A 482 5.52 28.53 -0.97
C SER A 482 5.24 27.04 -0.78
N ALA A 483 6.08 26.36 0.00
CA ALA A 483 5.94 24.94 0.30
C ALA A 483 6.06 24.67 1.82
N PRO A 484 5.33 23.69 2.36
CA PRO A 484 5.42 23.31 3.76
C PRO A 484 6.67 22.44 4.03
N PHE A 485 7.56 22.92 4.89
CA PHE A 485 8.73 22.18 5.38
C PHE A 485 8.54 21.69 6.81
N ALA A 486 9.19 20.57 7.16
CA ALA A 486 9.12 20.00 8.50
C ALA A 486 9.87 20.85 9.52
N GLN A 487 9.25 21.12 10.68
CA GLN A 487 9.93 21.79 11.79
C GLN A 487 10.82 20.83 12.61
N GLY A 488 10.55 19.52 12.55
CA GLY A 488 11.19 18.48 13.35
C GLY A 488 12.72 18.57 13.43
N PRO A 489 13.46 18.66 12.31
CA PRO A 489 14.92 18.75 12.33
C PRO A 489 15.47 19.93 13.15
N TYR A 490 14.85 21.11 13.04
CA TYR A 490 15.33 22.31 13.75
C TYR A 490 14.97 22.28 15.23
N VAL A 491 13.78 21.76 15.56
CA VAL A 491 13.36 21.55 16.95
C VAL A 491 14.28 20.54 17.64
N LEU A 492 14.65 19.47 16.94
CA LEU A 492 15.57 18.46 17.44
C LEU A 492 16.98 19.03 17.64
N ALA A 493 17.50 19.75 16.65
CA ALA A 493 18.79 20.44 16.76
C ALA A 493 18.85 21.39 17.96
N HIS A 494 17.76 22.14 18.20
CA HIS A 494 17.66 23.03 19.34
C HIS A 494 17.68 22.29 20.67
N ALA A 495 16.94 21.17 20.77
CA ALA A 495 16.89 20.35 21.97
C ALA A 495 18.24 19.70 22.29
N LEU A 496 18.97 19.26 21.27
CA LEU A 496 20.26 18.58 21.42
C LEU A 496 21.44 19.55 21.59
N GLY A 497 21.28 20.83 21.21
CA GLY A 497 22.33 21.85 21.33
C GLY A 497 23.63 21.51 20.60
N CYS A 498 23.54 20.71 19.54
CA CYS A 498 24.67 20.14 18.81
C CYS A 498 24.93 20.90 17.49
N PRO A 499 26.13 20.75 16.89
CA PRO A 499 26.39 21.26 15.56
C PRO A 499 25.51 20.55 14.52
N VAL A 500 25.09 21.31 13.52
CA VAL A 500 24.21 20.88 12.44
C VAL A 500 24.93 21.01 11.11
N TYR A 501 24.87 19.96 10.31
CA TYR A 501 25.41 19.91 8.96
C TYR A 501 24.32 19.54 7.95
N LEU A 502 24.50 19.98 6.71
CA LEU A 502 23.72 19.47 5.58
C LEU A 502 24.50 18.38 4.86
N PHE A 503 23.80 17.39 4.35
CA PHE A 503 24.40 16.38 3.50
C PHE A 503 23.57 16.06 2.27
N PHE A 504 24.25 16.03 1.13
CA PHE A 504 23.71 15.62 -0.16
C PHE A 504 24.69 14.67 -0.85
N CYS A 505 24.17 13.63 -1.51
CA CYS A 505 25.00 12.71 -2.29
C CYS A 505 24.39 12.52 -3.67
N LEU A 506 25.01 13.11 -4.68
CA LEU A 506 24.49 13.18 -6.04
C LEU A 506 25.26 12.23 -6.95
N LYS A 507 24.56 11.60 -7.87
CA LYS A 507 25.18 10.81 -8.94
C LYS A 507 25.65 11.75 -10.06
N GLU A 508 26.94 11.76 -10.34
CA GLU A 508 27.57 12.47 -11.45
C GLU A 508 28.15 11.45 -12.45
N HIS A 509 28.66 11.89 -13.61
CA HIS A 509 29.01 10.99 -14.72
C HIS A 509 29.92 9.81 -14.35
N ASP A 510 30.91 10.03 -13.49
CA ASP A 510 31.91 9.03 -13.10
C ASP A 510 31.68 8.42 -11.71
N GLY A 511 30.60 8.76 -11.00
CA GLY A 511 30.41 8.23 -9.65
C GLY A 511 29.43 9.01 -8.78
N TYR A 512 29.62 8.93 -7.46
CA TYR A 512 28.84 9.67 -6.49
C TYR A 512 29.69 10.79 -5.89
N ARG A 513 29.17 12.01 -5.93
CA ARG A 513 29.77 13.18 -5.26
C ARG A 513 29.04 13.46 -3.97
N MET A 514 29.79 13.59 -2.87
CA MET A 514 29.28 13.91 -1.55
C MET A 514 29.52 15.37 -1.19
N TYR A 515 28.49 16.00 -0.67
CA TYR A 515 28.51 17.37 -0.17
C TYR A 515 28.19 17.34 1.31
N PHE A 516 29.11 17.83 2.13
CA PHE A 516 28.95 17.91 3.58
C PHE A 516 29.23 19.36 4.00
N GLU A 517 28.19 20.08 4.41
CA GLU A 517 28.26 21.53 4.61
C GLU A 517 27.90 21.92 6.04
N PRO A 518 28.66 22.82 6.69
CA PRO A 518 28.24 23.41 7.96
C PRO A 518 26.93 24.19 7.80
N PHE A 519 25.94 23.90 8.64
CA PHE A 519 24.65 24.59 8.64
C PHE A 519 24.54 25.57 9.82
N ALA A 520 24.76 25.08 11.03
CA ALA A 520 24.74 25.88 12.24
C ALA A 520 25.63 25.24 13.32
N GLU A 521 26.39 26.03 14.08
CA GLU A 521 27.09 25.50 15.25
C GLU A 521 26.11 25.12 16.37
N ARG A 522 25.01 25.87 16.48
CA ARG A 522 23.89 25.60 17.38
C ARG A 522 22.63 26.26 16.85
N ILE A 523 21.50 25.56 16.92
CA ILE A 523 20.19 26.14 16.61
C ILE A 523 19.52 26.60 17.90
N GLU A 524 19.15 27.88 17.96
CA GLU A 524 18.43 28.45 19.09
C GLU A 524 17.01 28.87 18.66
N LEU A 525 16.02 28.44 19.44
CA LEU A 525 14.60 28.71 19.20
C LEU A 525 13.98 29.39 20.44
N PRO A 526 14.19 30.71 20.62
CA PRO A 526 13.62 31.46 21.75
C PRO A 526 12.10 31.32 21.81
N ARG A 527 11.53 31.10 23.01
CA ARG A 527 10.08 30.81 23.15
C ARG A 527 9.17 31.86 22.50
N ARG A 528 9.53 33.15 22.59
CA ARG A 528 8.72 34.26 22.05
C ARG A 528 8.78 34.38 20.53
N GLU A 529 9.91 34.00 19.91
CA GLU A 529 10.18 34.19 18.48
C GLU A 529 10.33 32.86 17.72
N ARG A 530 9.93 31.75 18.36
CA ARG A 530 10.14 30.39 17.85
C ARG A 530 9.64 30.19 16.42
N ALA A 531 8.46 30.72 16.09
CA ALA A 531 7.89 30.58 14.75
C ALA A 531 8.74 31.30 13.68
N GLN A 532 9.23 32.50 13.98
CA GLN A 532 10.06 33.28 13.07
C GLN A 532 11.42 32.61 12.83
N HIS A 533 12.07 32.12 13.89
CA HIS A 533 13.32 31.38 13.77
C HIS A 533 13.15 30.07 12.99
N LEU A 534 12.06 29.32 13.23
CA LEU A 534 11.75 28.10 12.48
C LEU A 534 11.59 28.40 10.99
N ALA A 535 10.87 29.46 10.63
CA ALA A 535 10.70 29.87 9.24
C ALA A 535 12.05 30.26 8.60
N ALA A 536 12.92 30.99 9.32
CA ALA A 536 14.24 31.37 8.84
C ALA A 536 15.14 30.14 8.57
N TRP A 537 15.17 29.18 9.49
CA TRP A 537 15.93 27.94 9.32
C TRP A 537 15.41 27.09 8.16
N ALA A 538 14.09 26.94 8.06
CA ALA A 538 13.46 26.25 6.93
C ALA A 538 13.74 26.92 5.59
N GLN A 539 13.70 28.25 5.54
CA GLN A 539 14.04 29.00 4.33
C GLN A 539 15.50 28.79 3.91
N ARG A 540 16.44 28.80 4.87
CA ARG A 540 17.85 28.57 4.59
C ARG A 540 18.12 27.15 4.08
N TYR A 541 17.46 26.15 4.66
CA TYR A 541 17.50 24.77 4.17
C TYR A 541 16.89 24.66 2.76
N ALA A 542 15.71 25.25 2.53
CA ALA A 542 15.04 25.24 1.23
C ALA A 542 15.92 25.84 0.11
N LEU A 543 16.64 26.93 0.39
CA LEU A 543 17.59 27.54 -0.56
C LEU A 543 18.74 26.60 -0.92
N ARG A 544 19.29 25.85 0.05
CA ARG A 544 20.35 24.86 -0.21
C ARG A 544 19.81 23.64 -0.95
N LEU A 545 18.63 23.16 -0.59
CA LEU A 545 17.97 22.08 -1.33
C LEU A 545 17.71 22.49 -2.79
N GLU A 546 17.22 23.71 -3.00
CA GLU A 546 16.95 24.26 -4.33
C GLU A 546 18.21 24.34 -5.19
N HIS A 547 19.34 24.76 -4.62
CA HIS A 547 20.64 24.74 -5.31
C HIS A 547 20.98 23.34 -5.86
N TYR A 548 20.80 22.30 -5.05
CA TYR A 548 21.11 20.93 -5.48
C TYR A 548 20.05 20.31 -6.39
N CYS A 549 18.77 20.70 -6.26
CA CYS A 549 17.74 20.36 -7.25
C CYS A 549 18.09 20.94 -8.63
N ARG A 550 18.64 22.16 -8.70
CA ARG A 550 19.11 22.73 -9.97
C ARG A 550 20.33 22.00 -10.53
N LYS A 551 21.26 21.59 -9.67
CA LYS A 551 22.47 20.84 -10.07
C LYS A 551 22.16 19.44 -10.59
N ALA A 552 21.24 18.73 -9.94
CA ALA A 552 20.86 17.36 -10.26
C ALA A 552 19.34 17.21 -10.38
N PRO A 553 18.73 17.75 -11.45
CA PRO A 553 17.28 17.93 -11.53
C PRO A 553 16.50 16.63 -11.50
N TYR A 554 17.05 15.53 -12.03
CA TYR A 554 16.38 14.23 -12.01
C TYR A 554 16.54 13.44 -10.71
N GLN A 555 17.22 13.97 -9.70
CA GLN A 555 17.60 13.19 -8.51
C GLN A 555 16.76 13.51 -7.27
N TRP A 556 15.77 14.41 -7.36
CA TRP A 556 14.93 14.81 -6.22
C TRP A 556 13.64 14.02 -6.12
N PHE A 557 13.66 12.96 -5.33
CA PHE A 557 12.66 11.89 -5.39
C PHE A 557 11.40 12.15 -4.57
N ASN A 558 10.67 13.22 -4.89
CA ASN A 558 9.34 13.50 -4.36
C ASN A 558 8.27 13.32 -5.46
N PHE A 559 7.58 12.17 -5.43
CA PHE A 559 6.55 11.76 -6.40
C PHE A 559 5.12 12.01 -5.89
N PHE A 560 4.95 13.06 -5.09
CA PHE A 560 3.67 13.53 -4.56
C PHE A 560 3.61 15.05 -4.67
N ASP A 561 2.44 15.64 -4.45
CA ASP A 561 2.31 17.09 -4.47
C ASP A 561 2.99 17.71 -3.25
N PHE A 562 4.22 18.20 -3.44
CA PHE A 562 5.05 18.77 -2.39
C PHE A 562 4.58 20.17 -1.95
N TRP A 563 3.91 20.91 -2.83
CA TRP A 563 3.44 22.28 -2.56
C TRP A 563 2.00 22.31 -2.00
N ALA A 564 1.30 21.17 -2.00
CA ALA A 564 -0.01 21.06 -1.36
C ALA A 564 0.09 21.28 0.16
N SER A 565 -0.61 22.29 0.69
CA SER A 565 -0.72 22.48 2.13
C SER A 565 -1.43 21.29 2.78
N PRO A 566 -0.89 20.71 3.87
CA PRO A 566 -1.66 19.75 4.66
C PRO A 566 -2.89 20.47 5.22
N GLU A 567 -4.10 20.00 4.88
CA GLU A 567 -5.34 20.55 5.44
C GLU A 567 -5.23 20.60 6.97
N ARG A 568 -5.37 21.79 7.56
CA ARG A 568 -5.55 21.93 9.00
C ARG A 568 -6.78 21.12 9.36
N GLY A 569 -6.59 19.99 10.04
CA GLY A 569 -7.68 19.13 10.46
C GLY A 569 -8.78 19.96 11.11
N ALA A 570 -10.00 19.81 10.61
CA ALA A 570 -11.20 20.36 11.21
C ALA A 570 -11.38 19.73 12.60
N ASN A 571 -10.70 20.30 13.60
CA ASN A 571 -10.94 20.19 15.03
C ASN A 571 -10.03 21.20 15.75
N GLY A 572 -10.21 22.48 15.40
CA GLY A 572 -9.78 23.61 16.23
C GLY A 572 -11.01 24.24 16.85
N ARG A 573 -11.36 23.83 18.07
CA ARG A 573 -12.02 24.74 19.01
C ARG A 573 -10.92 25.30 19.94
N PRO A 574 -11.06 26.57 20.37
CA PRO A 574 -9.98 27.38 20.93
C PRO A 574 -9.28 26.76 22.14
#